data_AF-A0A1Q8AT76-F1
#
_entry.id   AF-A0A1Q8AT76-F1
#
_cell.length_a   1.000
_cell.length_b   1.000
_cell.length_c   1.000
_cell.angle_alpha   90.00
_cell.angle_beta   90.00
_cell.angle_gamma   90.00
#
_symmetry.space_group_name_H-M   'P 1'
#
loop_
_entity.id
_entity.type
_entity.pdbx_description
1 polymer ?
#
loop_
_entity_poly.entity_id
_entity_poly.type
_entity_poly.pdbx_seq_one_letter_code
_entity_poly.pdbx_strand_id
1 'polypeptide(L)' 'MFWWFERSGEHLRLEVLQLAADKYELRVIDADGTARVETFANADDLAKRQTQLQHALSSQGWTGPHGWVM' A
#
# COMPACT_ATOMS: atom_id res chain seq x y z
N MET A 1 5.28 7.79 0.73
CA MET A 1 3.84 8.06 0.85
C MET A 1 3.18 6.90 1.57
N PHE A 2 2.12 7.13 2.34
CA PHE A 2 1.35 6.04 2.92
C PHE A 2 -0.14 6.36 2.90
N TRP A 3 -0.95 5.30 2.85
CA TRP A 3 -2.40 5.31 2.88
C TRP A 3 -2.88 4.36 3.96
N TRP A 4 -3.99 4.68 4.61
CA TRP A 4 -4.66 3.73 5.48
C TRP A 4 -6.05 3.37 4.93
N PHE A 5 -6.42 2.15 5.23
CA PHE A 5 -7.70 1.56 4.89
C PHE A 5 -8.32 1.02 6.17
N GLU A 6 -9.62 1.16 6.28
CA GLU A 6 -10.39 0.64 7.41
C GLU A 6 -11.35 -0.43 6.91
N ARG A 7 -11.58 -1.47 7.71
CA ARG A 7 -12.68 -2.41 7.48
C ARG A 7 -13.18 -2.93 8.81
N SER A 8 -14.42 -2.59 9.19
CA SER A 8 -15.05 -3.10 10.42
C SER A 8 -14.20 -2.92 11.69
N GLY A 9 -13.46 -1.80 11.80
CA GLY A 9 -12.54 -1.52 12.91
C GLY A 9 -11.13 -2.11 12.78
N GLU A 10 -10.87 -2.91 11.74
CA GLU A 10 -9.53 -3.32 11.33
C GLU A 10 -8.86 -2.20 10.52
N HIS A 11 -7.56 -2.01 10.70
CA HIS A 11 -6.79 -1.02 9.95
C HIS A 11 -5.69 -1.70 9.14
N LEU A 12 -5.63 -1.39 7.85
CA LEU A 12 -4.55 -1.79 6.96
C LEU A 12 -3.80 -0.56 6.49
N ARG A 13 -2.48 -0.66 6.46
CA ARG A 13 -1.61 0.42 6.00
C ARG A 13 -0.87 0.00 4.75
N LEU A 14 -0.94 0.84 3.72
CA LEU A 14 -0.17 0.71 2.50
C LEU A 14 0.88 1.82 2.47
N GLU A 15 2.15 1.47 2.37
CA GLU A 15 3.26 2.42 2.34
C GLU A 15 4.07 2.24 1.07
N VAL A 16 4.49 3.34 0.48
CA VAL A 16 5.40 3.40 -0.65
C VAL A 16 6.61 4.22 -0.26
N LEU A 17 7.79 3.62 -0.38
CA LEU A 17 9.07 4.23 -0.08
C LEU A 17 9.98 4.17 -1.30
N GLN A 18 10.71 5.26 -1.56
CA GLN A 18 11.82 5.26 -2.49
C GLN A 18 13.10 5.07 -1.67
N LEU A 19 13.80 3.96 -1.88
CA LEU A 19 15.07 3.66 -1.20
C LEU A 19 16.27 4.22 -1.97
N ALA A 20 16.21 4.20 -3.30
CA ALA A 20 17.24 4.72 -4.20
C ALA A 20 16.60 5.15 -5.53
N ALA A 21 17.39 5.70 -6.46
CA ALA A 21 16.91 6.15 -7.76
C ALA A 21 16.09 5.08 -8.50
N ASP A 22 16.58 3.83 -8.50
CA ASP A 22 15.97 2.68 -9.15
C ASP A 22 15.58 1.59 -8.14
N LYS A 23 15.20 2.00 -6.93
CA LYS A 23 14.75 1.06 -5.90
C LYS A 23 13.60 1.63 -5.10
N TYR A 24 12.47 0.96 -5.19
CA TYR A 24 11.23 1.31 -4.53
C TYR A 24 10.75 0.14 -3.68
N GLU A 25 10.03 0.45 -2.62
CA GLU A 25 9.39 -0.52 -1.76
C GLU A 25 7.92 -0.18 -1.61
N LEU A 26 7.09 -1.21 -1.71
CA LEU A 26 5.69 -1.18 -1.33
C LEU A 26 5.52 -2.08 -0.11
N ARG A 27 5.01 -1.52 0.98
CA ARG A 27 4.77 -2.25 2.23
C ARG A 27 3.27 -2.29 2.50
N VAL A 28 2.75 -3.47 2.78
CA VAL A 28 1.36 -3.68 3.21
C VAL A 28 1.42 -4.19 4.64
N ILE A 29 1.00 -3.38 5.60
CA ILE A 29 0.84 -3.79 6.99
C ILE A 29 -0.63 -4.11 7.21
N ASP A 30 -0.90 -5.38 7.42
CA ASP A 30 -2.24 -5.91 7.71
C ASP A 30 -2.66 -5.59 9.15
N ALA A 31 -3.94 -5.79 9.48
CA ALA A 31 -4.48 -5.44 10.80
C ALA A 31 -3.91 -6.30 11.94
N ASP A 32 -3.45 -7.50 11.62
CA ASP A 32 -2.71 -8.40 12.49
C ASP A 32 -1.27 -7.90 12.80
N GLY A 33 -0.79 -6.88 12.09
CA GLY A 33 0.59 -6.38 12.19
C GLY A 33 1.57 -7.08 11.26
N THR A 34 1.14 -8.11 10.53
CA THR A 34 1.92 -8.72 9.45
C THR A 34 2.24 -7.67 8.37
N ALA A 35 3.54 -7.42 8.16
CA ALA A 35 4.03 -6.56 7.09
C ALA A 35 4.52 -7.40 5.90
N ARG A 36 3.97 -7.16 4.72
CA ARG A 36 4.46 -7.69 3.45
C ARG A 36 5.21 -6.59 2.73
N VAL A 37 6.45 -6.85 2.32
CA VAL A 37 7.29 -5.88 1.59
C VAL A 37 7.55 -6.42 0.20
N GLU A 38 7.22 -5.62 -0.81
CA GLU A 38 7.53 -5.87 -2.21
C GLU A 38 8.53 -4.81 -2.69
N THR A 39 9.58 -5.23 -3.40
CA THR A 39 10.60 -4.32 -3.94
C THR A 39 10.46 -4.21 -5.44
N PHE A 40 10.67 -3.00 -5.97
CA PHE A 40 10.56 -2.70 -7.39
C PHE A 40 11.79 -1.91 -7.84
N ALA A 41 12.24 -2.15 -9.07
CA ALA A 41 13.36 -1.41 -9.65
C ALA A 41 12.91 -0.14 -10.39
N ASN A 42 11.61 0.01 -10.63
CA ASN A 42 11.06 1.15 -11.35
C ASN A 42 9.77 1.66 -10.67
N ALA A 43 9.45 2.93 -10.93
CA ALA A 43 8.27 3.57 -10.37
C ALA A 43 6.97 3.14 -11.07
N ASP A 44 7.04 2.68 -12.31
CA ASP A 44 5.86 2.30 -13.11
C ASP A 44 5.24 0.98 -12.63
N ASP A 45 6.05 -0.05 -12.40
CA ASP A 45 5.61 -1.32 -11.81
C ASP A 45 5.12 -1.13 -10.38
N LEU A 46 5.79 -0.26 -9.60
CA LEU A 46 5.33 0.14 -8.27
C LEU A 46 3.93 0.76 -8.34
N ALA A 47 3.71 1.73 -9.23
CA ALA A 47 2.42 2.40 -9.40
C ALA A 47 1.33 1.41 -9.84
N LYS A 48 1.62 0.55 -10.82
CA LYS A 48 0.70 -0.52 -11.25
C LYS A 48 0.33 -1.45 -10.10
N ARG A 49 1.33 -1.88 -9.31
CA ARG A 49 1.10 -2.76 -8.16
C ARG A 49 0.26 -2.08 -7.09
N GLN A 50 0.56 -0.82 -6.78
CA GLN A 50 -0.21 -0.02 -5.84
C GLN A 50 -1.68 0.06 -6.26
N THR A 51 -1.96 0.38 -7.52
CA THR A 51 -3.33 0.41 -8.07
C THR A 51 -4.02 -0.95 -7.97
N GLN A 52 -3.33 -2.04 -8.33
CA GLN A 52 -3.87 -3.40 -8.21
C GLN A 52 -4.24 -3.74 -6.75
N LEU A 53 -3.40 -3.37 -5.79
CA LEU A 53 -3.66 -3.59 -4.37
C LEU A 53 -4.84 -2.76 -3.88
N GLN A 54 -4.92 -1.48 -4.26
CA GLN A 54 -6.06 -0.63 -3.91
C GLN A 54 -7.38 -1.23 -4.43
N HIS A 55 -7.43 -1.68 -5.69
CA HIS A 55 -8.60 -2.35 -6.24
C HIS A 55 -8.92 -3.66 -5.49
N ALA A 56 -7.91 -4.47 -5.18
CA ALA A 56 -8.09 -5.71 -4.43
C ALA A 56 -8.63 -5.45 -3.02
N LEU A 57 -8.15 -4.39 -2.35
CA LEU A 57 -8.61 -3.97 -1.02
C LEU A 57 -10.06 -3.49 -1.09
N SER A 58 -10.41 -2.63 -2.04
CA SER A 58 -11.79 -2.20 -2.26
C SER A 58 -12.73 -3.38 -2.54
N SER A 59 -12.29 -4.35 -3.34
CA SER A 59 -13.07 -5.58 -3.60
C SER A 59 -13.24 -6.47 -2.37
N GLN A 60 -12.35 -6.37 -1.39
CA GLN A 60 -12.40 -7.10 -0.11
C GLN A 60 -13.17 -6.32 0.98
N GLY A 61 -13.80 -5.19 0.62
CA GLY A 61 -14.62 -4.39 1.52
C GLY A 61 -13.82 -3.38 2.37
N TRP A 62 -12.54 -3.18 2.08
CA TRP A 62 -11.76 -2.13 2.74
C TRP A 62 -12.16 -0.75 2.22
N THR A 63 -12.47 0.17 3.13
CA THR A 63 -12.79 1.56 2.82
C THR A 63 -11.53 2.42 2.88
N GLY A 64 -11.31 3.20 1.83
CA GLY A 64 -10.15 4.08 1.66
C GLY A 64 -9.86 4.40 0.19
N PRO A 65 -8.70 5.01 -0.10
CA PRO A 65 -7.65 5.40 0.83
C PRO A 65 -8.04 6.60 1.70
N HIS A 66 -8.00 6.43 3.01
CA HIS A 66 -8.08 7.54 3.94
C HIS A 66 -6.63 8.00 4.19
N GLY A 67 -6.36 9.30 3.98
CA GLY A 67 -5.02 9.87 4.10
C GLY A 67 -4.26 9.98 2.79
N TRP A 68 -4.16 11.22 2.30
CA TRP A 68 -3.11 11.64 1.37
C TRP A 68 -2.21 12.58 2.16
N VAL A 69 -1.07 12.10 2.65
CA VAL A 69 0.01 13.01 3.08
C VAL A 69 0.88 13.26 1.86
N MET A 70 0.76 14.49 1.32
CA MET A 70 1.75 15.09 0.41
C MET A 70 3.06 15.33 1.17
#